data_AF-A0A928JDH3-F1
#
_entry.id   AF-A0A928JDH3-F1
#
_cell.length_a   1.000
_cell.length_b   1.000
_cell.length_c   1.000
_cell.angle_alpha   90.00
_cell.angle_beta   90.00
_cell.angle_gamma   90.00
#
_symmetry.space_group_name_H-M   'P 1'
#
loop_
_entity.id
_entity.type
_entity.pdbx_description
1 polymer ?
#
loop_
_entity_poly.entity_id
_entity_poly.type
_entity_poly.pdbx_seq_one_letter_code
_entity_poly.pdbx_strand_id
1 'polypeptide(L)'
;MEKIEIGSVIMCEDDLSSVYRKRNRYEKGRVSKTQNVYYGPSYDSDVLCIVTSDEEFEIDHNESRGEFYKIYTASGVEGFVRRKNTRTEG
;
A
#
# COMPACT_ATOMS: atom_id res chain seq x y z
N MET A 1 18.48 -26.58 -17.93
CA MET A 1 17.30 -26.48 -17.04
C MET A 1 17.64 -25.43 -16.01
N GLU A 2 17.18 -24.21 -16.26
CA GLU A 2 17.50 -23.04 -15.43
C GLU A 2 16.80 -23.15 -14.08
N LYS A 3 17.60 -23.13 -13.01
CA LYS A 3 17.10 -23.08 -11.64
C LYS A 3 16.78 -21.63 -11.31
N ILE A 4 15.50 -21.32 -11.12
CA ILE A 4 15.11 -20.08 -10.46
C ILE A 4 14.99 -20.40 -8.98
N GLU A 5 16.03 -20.05 -8.23
CA GLU A 5 16.01 -20.08 -6.77
C GLU A 5 15.36 -18.78 -6.29
N ILE A 6 14.07 -18.84 -5.96
CA ILE A 6 13.38 -17.81 -5.19
C ILE A 6 13.16 -18.42 -3.81
N GLY A 7 13.66 -17.72 -2.77
CA GLY A 7 13.81 -18.20 -1.40
C GLY A 7 12.74 -19.18 -0.93
N SER A 8 13.21 -20.35 -0.50
CA SER A 8 12.40 -21.46 -0.01
C SER A 8 11.42 -21.05 1.08
N VAL A 9 10.14 -21.27 0.81
CA VAL A 9 9.13 -21.61 1.83
C VAL A 9 8.28 -22.73 1.26
N ILE A 10 8.45 -23.92 1.84
CA ILE A 10 7.66 -25.12 1.53
C ILE A 10 6.31 -24.96 2.25
N MET A 11 5.21 -24.88 1.50
CA MET A 11 3.84 -24.82 2.04
C MET A 11 2.95 -25.76 1.23
N CYS A 12 2.07 -26.50 1.90
CA CYS A 12 1.23 -27.56 1.33
C CYS A 12 0.23 -27.06 0.25
N GLU A 13 -0.11 -27.93 -0.69
CA GLU A 13 -0.82 -27.62 -1.95
C GLU A 13 -2.24 -27.03 -1.81
N ASP A 14 -2.94 -27.24 -0.68
CA ASP A 14 -4.28 -26.67 -0.42
C ASP A 14 -4.30 -25.17 -0.07
N ASP A 15 -3.16 -24.57 0.30
CA ASP A 15 -3.05 -23.14 0.69
C ASP A 15 -2.48 -22.26 -0.43
N LEU A 16 -2.27 -22.80 -1.65
CA LEU A 16 -1.66 -22.06 -2.75
C LEU A 16 -2.57 -20.94 -3.28
N SER A 17 -3.88 -21.13 -3.37
CA SER A 17 -4.83 -20.13 -3.91
C SER A 17 -5.00 -18.93 -2.97
N SER A 18 -5.10 -19.18 -1.67
CA SER A 18 -5.22 -18.14 -0.64
C SER A 18 -3.93 -17.33 -0.50
N VAL A 19 -2.77 -17.97 -0.62
CA VAL A 19 -1.46 -17.29 -0.55
C VAL A 19 -1.10 -16.57 -1.84
N TYR A 20 -1.41 -17.12 -3.03
CA TYR A 20 -1.24 -16.37 -4.29
C TYR A 20 -2.10 -15.10 -4.29
N ARG A 21 -3.32 -15.16 -3.74
CA ARG A 21 -4.18 -13.97 -3.58
C ARG A 21 -3.64 -12.98 -2.54
N LYS A 22 -2.90 -13.46 -1.54
CA LYS A 22 -2.32 -12.64 -0.45
C LYS A 22 -1.00 -11.96 -0.84
N ARG A 23 -0.25 -12.53 -1.78
CA ARG A 23 1.02 -11.98 -2.28
C ARG A 23 0.89 -10.64 -3.04
N ASN A 24 -0.34 -10.22 -3.37
CA ASN A 24 -0.62 -9.02 -4.16
C ASN A 24 -1.66 -8.10 -3.50
N ARG A 25 -1.72 -8.07 -2.15
CA ARG A 25 -2.73 -7.24 -1.45
C ARG A 25 -2.39 -5.76 -1.45
N TYR A 26 -1.11 -5.43 -1.36
CA TYR A 26 -0.66 -4.05 -1.31
C TYR A 26 0.03 -3.67 -2.61
N GLU A 27 -0.35 -2.52 -3.16
CA GLU A 27 0.27 -1.93 -4.35
C GLU A 27 1.24 -0.83 -3.91
N LYS A 28 2.39 -0.71 -4.55
CA LYS A 28 3.30 0.39 -4.26
C LYS A 28 2.76 1.70 -4.81
N GLY A 29 2.84 2.73 -3.98
CA GLY A 29 2.41 4.08 -4.31
C GLY A 29 3.44 5.12 -3.93
N ARG A 30 3.38 6.25 -4.62
CA ARG A 30 4.15 7.44 -4.31
C ARG A 30 3.27 8.66 -4.56
N VAL A 31 3.41 9.70 -3.74
CA VAL A 31 2.68 10.95 -3.98
C VAL A 31 3.42 11.81 -5.01
N SER A 32 2.69 12.44 -5.93
CA SER A 32 3.26 13.35 -6.93
C SER A 32 3.71 14.70 -6.31
N LYS A 33 3.17 15.05 -5.14
CA LYS A 33 3.49 16.25 -4.36
C LYS A 33 3.35 15.90 -2.88
N THR A 34 4.03 16.63 -2.00
CA THR A 34 3.89 16.44 -0.54
C THR A 34 2.41 16.49 -0.12
N GLN A 35 1.98 15.51 0.67
CA GLN A 35 0.60 15.39 1.14
C GLN A 35 0.50 15.01 2.61
N ASN A 36 -0.60 15.42 3.23
CA ASN A 36 -0.98 14.97 4.55
C ASN A 36 -1.54 13.54 4.47
N VAL A 37 -1.15 12.74 5.45
CA VAL A 37 -1.77 11.46 5.78
C VAL A 37 -2.81 11.71 6.86
N TYR A 38 -4.05 11.36 6.56
CA TYR A 38 -5.20 11.58 7.43
C TYR A 38 -5.50 10.30 8.24
N TYR A 39 -6.01 10.45 9.46
CA TYR A 39 -6.44 9.31 10.28
C TYR A 39 -7.65 8.58 9.66
N GLY A 40 -8.55 9.32 9.00
CA GLY A 40 -9.72 8.80 8.30
C GLY A 40 -9.81 9.27 6.85
N PRO A 41 -10.68 8.64 6.02
CA PRO A 41 -10.90 9.02 4.62
C PRO A 41 -11.81 10.24 4.50
N SER A 42 -11.46 11.33 5.19
CA SER A 42 -12.20 12.59 5.20
C SER A 42 -11.25 13.78 5.31
N TYR A 43 -11.61 14.88 4.66
CA TYR A 43 -10.87 16.15 4.66
C TYR A 43 -10.77 16.80 6.05
N ASP A 44 -11.70 16.47 6.94
CA ASP A 44 -11.77 16.98 8.32
C ASP A 44 -11.04 16.08 9.34
N SER A 45 -10.52 14.93 8.91
CA SER A 45 -9.83 14.03 9.83
C SER A 45 -8.49 14.63 10.29
N ASP A 46 -8.07 14.25 11.49
CA ASP A 46 -6.74 14.59 11.99
C ASP A 46 -5.63 14.14 11.05
N VAL A 47 -4.59 14.97 10.95
CA VAL A 47 -3.38 14.68 10.19
C VAL A 47 -2.41 13.90 11.07
N LEU A 48 -2.05 12.70 10.64
CA LEU A 48 -1.10 11.82 11.34
C LEU A 48 0.34 12.19 11.02
N CYS A 49 0.63 12.36 9.73
CA CYS A 49 1.96 12.72 9.25
C CYS A 49 1.88 13.36 7.86
N ILE A 50 3.05 13.66 7.30
CA ILE A 50 3.19 14.21 5.96
C ILE A 50 4.09 13.26 5.17
N VAL A 51 3.60 12.80 4.02
CA VAL A 51 4.39 12.04 3.04
C VAL A 51 4.92 12.98 1.98
N THR A 52 6.22 12.87 1.67
CA THR A 52 6.85 13.71 0.65
C THR A 52 6.80 13.04 -0.72
N SER A 53 7.02 13.81 -1.79
CA SER A 53 6.92 13.31 -3.16
C SER A 53 7.96 12.27 -3.54
N ASP A 54 8.94 11.98 -2.69
CA ASP A 54 9.95 10.94 -2.92
C ASP A 54 9.69 9.66 -2.12
N GLU A 55 8.75 9.72 -1.18
CA GLU A 55 8.48 8.62 -0.26
C GLU A 55 7.56 7.58 -0.90
N GLU A 56 8.04 6.33 -0.90
CA GLU A 56 7.24 5.16 -1.26
C GLU A 56 6.42 4.68 -0.06
N PHE A 57 5.20 4.24 -0.33
CA PHE A 57 4.30 3.62 0.64
C PHE A 57 3.52 2.49 -0.02
N GLU A 58 2.96 1.63 0.81
CA GLU A 58 2.10 0.53 0.38
C GLU A 58 0.64 1.00 0.44
N ILE A 59 -0.14 0.68 -0.60
CA ILE A 59 -1.56 1.03 -0.72
C ILE A 59 -2.40 -0.23 -0.50
N ASP A 60 -3.36 -0.16 0.43
CA ASP A 60 -4.39 -1.19 0.58
C ASP A 60 -5.67 -0.77 -0.15
N HIS A 61 -5.88 -1.33 -1.34
CA HIS A 61 -7.07 -1.09 -2.15
C HIS A 61 -8.37 -1.59 -1.51
N ASN A 62 -8.30 -2.57 -0.61
CA ASN A 62 -9.48 -3.14 0.05
C ASN A 62 -10.07 -2.19 1.11
N GLU A 63 -9.21 -1.42 1.78
CA GLU A 63 -9.62 -0.44 2.80
C GLU A 63 -9.67 0.99 2.29
N SER A 64 -9.21 1.22 1.06
CA SER A 64 -9.34 2.51 0.38
C SER A 64 -10.80 2.89 0.15
N ARG A 65 -11.15 4.16 0.41
CA ARG A 65 -12.53 4.64 0.34
C ARG A 65 -12.65 5.94 -0.44
N GLY A 66 -13.54 5.95 -1.43
CA GLY A 66 -13.88 7.15 -2.22
C GLY A 66 -12.65 7.76 -2.88
N GLU A 67 -12.31 8.99 -2.50
CA GLU A 67 -11.16 9.75 -2.99
C GLU A 67 -9.86 9.50 -2.22
N PHE A 68 -9.85 8.54 -1.28
CA PHE A 68 -8.70 8.26 -0.41
C PHE A 68 -8.17 6.83 -0.61
N TYR A 69 -6.84 6.72 -0.66
CA TYR A 69 -6.13 5.45 -0.53
C TYR A 69 -5.76 5.22 0.93
N LYS A 70 -6.03 4.01 1.42
CA LYS A 70 -5.44 3.53 2.68
C LYS A 70 -3.98 3.20 2.39
N ILE A 71 -3.07 3.75 3.17
CA ILE A 71 -1.64 3.57 2.99
C ILE A 71 -0.91 3.17 4.27
N TYR A 72 0.24 2.54 4.07
CA TYR A 72 1.20 2.16 5.08
C TYR A 72 2.56 2.70 4.68
N THR A 73 3.09 3.61 5.50
CA THR A 73 4.41 4.21 5.27
C THR A 73 5.51 3.31 5.84
N ALA A 74 6.74 3.43 5.33
CA ALA A 74 7.89 2.69 5.86
C ALA A 74 8.19 3.01 7.35
N SER A 75 7.71 4.15 7.83
CA SER A 75 7.79 4.56 9.25
C SER A 75 6.76 3.86 10.15
N GLY A 76 5.94 2.96 9.61
CA GLY A 76 4.89 2.24 10.35
C GLY A 76 3.63 3.06 10.60
N VAL A 77 3.48 4.23 9.96
CA VAL A 77 2.25 5.03 10.04
C VAL A 77 1.25 4.49 9.03
N GLU A 78 0.06 4.17 9.55
CA GLU A 78 -1.11 3.74 8.78
C GLU A 78 -2.11 4.90 8.70
N GLY A 79 -2.58 5.24 7.50
CA GLY A 79 -3.55 6.32 7.33
C GLY A 79 -4.07 6.45 5.91
N PHE A 80 -4.61 7.61 5.56
CA PHE A 80 -5.27 7.86 4.30
C PHE A 80 -4.66 9.02 3.53
N VAL A 81 -4.39 8.86 2.24
CA VAL A 81 -3.93 9.93 1.34
C VAL A 81 -4.90 10.12 0.17
N ARG A 82 -4.87 11.29 -0.46
CA ARG A 82 -5.80 11.59 -1.57
C ARG A 82 -5.33 10.92 -2.86
N ARG A 83 -6.24 10.18 -3.49
CA ARG A 83 -6.01 9.46 -4.76
C ARG A 83 -5.52 10.36 -5.88
N LYS A 84 -6.09 11.57 -6.02
CA LYS A 84 -5.80 12.52 -7.11
C LYS A 84 -4.30 12.85 -7.26
N ASN A 85 -3.55 12.81 -6.16
CA ASN A 85 -2.14 13.17 -6.12
C ASN A 85 -1.25 11.95 -5.81
N THR A 86 -1.80 10.74 -5.85
CA THR A 86 -1.07 9.50 -5.62
C THR A 86 -0.91 8.78 -6.95
N ARG A 87 0.33 8.43 -7.28
CA ARG A 87 0.67 7.59 -8.42
C ARG A 87 0.92 6.18 -7.92
N THR A 88 0.31 5.19 -8.55
CA THR A 88 0.55 3.78 -8.28
C THR A 88 1.51 3.22 -9.32
N GLU A 89 2.39 2.33 -8.88
CA GLU A 89 3.30 1.60 -9.77
C GLU A 89 2.78 0.16 -9.88
N GLY A 90 2.22 -0.16 -11.05
CA GLY A 90 1.70 -1.47 -11.41
C GLY A 90 2.44 -2.09 -12.58
#